data_AF-A0A8K0JJC7-F1
#
_entry.id   AF-A0A8K0JJC7-F1
#
_cell.length_a   1.000
_cell.length_b   1.000
_cell.length_c   1.000
_cell.angle_alpha   90.00
_cell.angle_beta   90.00
_cell.angle_gamma   90.00
#
_symmetry.space_group_name_H-M   'P 1'
#
loop_
_entity.id
_entity.type
_entity.pdbx_description
1 polymer ?
#
loop_
_entity_poly.entity_id
_entity_poly.type
_entity_poly.pdbx_seq_one_letter_code
_entity_poly.pdbx_strand_id
1 'polypeptide(L)'
;MKASDNNRAETVEQLFLTGTEEWGWPQRVRVDYGGENMGIWKQMIAIRNTVKAPFIRGKSTHNTPIERHWKSVGEKFTQKYSRTFAELERLHDLDVDDPVDIFCLHHCFLPLVNLTIASHVAAHNHHPSATKGTRGWSPLRTWIHGNVEAAKRGMDLDLYPTDGLVDGNGFIDEVLEGEEDEDEDEEQAEVNQMQAANWPSEQERADQDRPVGDTDPYVQVERYHELLPPLLKEEDFRQTLRHHFPPPTQHSADDVADDAGLFSTVQYLAVRAWVHDSLLARQTDETL
;
A
#
# COMPACT_ATOMS: atom_id res chain seq x y z
N MET A 1 -0.56 -2.25 -6.03
CA MET A 1 -0.37 -2.46 -4.57
C MET A 1 1.12 -2.37 -4.25
N LYS A 2 1.51 -1.68 -3.18
CA LYS A 2 2.92 -1.50 -2.75
C LYS A 2 2.94 -1.24 -1.25
N ALA A 3 3.93 -1.78 -0.55
CA ALA A 3 4.18 -1.52 0.87
C ALA A 3 5.13 -0.33 1.04
N SER A 4 4.88 0.45 2.08
CA SER A 4 5.66 1.62 2.48
C SER A 4 6.16 1.47 3.92
N ASP A 5 7.21 2.20 4.26
CA ASP A 5 7.81 2.26 5.61
C ASP A 5 7.17 3.33 6.50
N ASN A 6 6.11 4.00 6.03
CA ASN A 6 5.41 5.07 6.73
C ASN A 6 3.95 5.18 6.24
N ASN A 7 3.10 5.86 7.03
CA ASN A 7 1.68 6.07 6.72
C ASN A 7 1.36 7.53 6.34
N ARG A 8 2.34 8.28 5.84
CA ARG A 8 2.16 9.72 5.54
C ARG A 8 1.15 9.92 4.42
N ALA A 9 0.35 10.98 4.53
CA ALA A 9 -0.63 11.36 3.50
C ALA A 9 0.00 11.53 2.12
N GLU A 10 1.20 12.09 2.04
CA GLU A 10 1.96 12.26 0.79
C GLU A 10 2.30 10.91 0.14
N THR A 11 2.71 9.92 0.94
CA THR A 11 3.02 8.57 0.46
C THR A 11 1.76 7.90 -0.08
N VAL A 12 0.64 8.02 0.63
CA VAL A 12 -0.66 7.46 0.22
C VAL A 12 -1.17 8.12 -1.06
N GLU A 13 -1.03 9.44 -1.17
CA GLU A 13 -1.37 10.20 -2.38
C GLU A 13 -0.52 9.77 -3.58
N GLN A 14 0.80 9.63 -3.42
CA GLN A 14 1.68 9.17 -4.49
C GLN A 14 1.32 7.76 -4.96
N LEU A 15 1.03 6.85 -4.03
CA LEU A 15 0.59 5.49 -4.37
C LEU A 15 -0.71 5.50 -5.17
N PHE A 16 -1.64 6.40 -4.82
CA PHE A 16 -2.88 6.58 -5.57
C PHE A 16 -2.61 7.12 -6.98
N LEU A 17 -1.78 8.15 -7.12
CA LEU A 17 -1.42 8.75 -8.41
C LEU A 17 -0.75 7.72 -9.35
N THR A 18 0.24 6.96 -8.86
CA THR A 18 0.84 5.87 -9.64
C THR A 18 -0.21 4.85 -10.10
N GLY A 19 -1.19 4.54 -9.25
CA GLY A 19 -2.32 3.68 -9.63
C GLY A 19 -3.16 4.28 -10.76
N THR A 20 -3.44 5.58 -10.72
CA THR A 20 -4.18 6.27 -11.78
C THR A 20 -3.41 6.39 -13.09
N GLU A 21 -2.09 6.48 -13.05
CA GLU A 21 -1.24 6.46 -14.25
C GLU A 21 -1.30 5.09 -14.95
N GLU A 22 -1.37 4.00 -14.17
CA GLU A 22 -1.41 2.63 -14.71
C GLU A 22 -2.83 2.21 -15.14
N TRP A 23 -3.85 2.54 -14.35
CA TRP A 23 -5.23 2.02 -14.51
C TRP A 23 -6.28 3.07 -14.90
N GLY A 24 -5.87 4.33 -15.06
CA GLY A 24 -6.77 5.45 -15.32
C GLY A 24 -7.47 5.96 -14.06
N TRP A 25 -8.12 7.11 -14.19
CA TRP A 25 -8.82 7.77 -13.09
C TRP A 25 -10.17 7.12 -12.78
N PRO A 26 -10.44 6.69 -11.54
CA PRO A 26 -11.75 6.17 -11.16
C PRO A 26 -12.83 7.26 -11.22
N GLN A 27 -14.09 6.85 -11.33
CA GLN A 27 -15.25 7.75 -11.24
C GLN A 27 -15.52 8.16 -9.78
N ARG A 28 -15.47 7.18 -8.87
CA ARG A 28 -15.63 7.38 -7.43
C ARG A 28 -14.58 6.56 -6.68
N VAL A 29 -14.12 7.09 -5.55
CA VAL A 29 -13.22 6.40 -4.62
C VAL A 29 -13.90 6.29 -3.26
N ARG A 30 -13.83 5.12 -2.63
CA ARG A 30 -14.25 4.93 -1.23
C ARG A 30 -13.02 4.72 -0.35
N VAL A 31 -12.94 5.47 0.75
CA VAL A 31 -11.89 5.33 1.78
C VAL A 31 -12.50 5.37 3.18
N ASP A 32 -11.70 4.99 4.17
CA ASP A 32 -12.11 5.10 5.57
C ASP A 32 -11.90 6.52 6.14
N TYR A 33 -12.06 6.66 7.45
CA TYR A 33 -11.89 7.95 8.11
C TYR A 33 -10.43 8.38 8.31
N GLY A 34 -9.46 7.60 7.83
CA GLY A 34 -8.05 7.92 7.92
C GLY A 34 -7.72 9.20 7.14
N GLY A 35 -7.01 10.11 7.80
CA GLY A 35 -6.70 11.40 7.18
C GLY A 35 -5.39 11.41 6.39
N GLU A 36 -4.72 10.27 6.26
CA GLU A 36 -3.76 9.96 5.19
C GLU A 36 -4.41 10.03 3.80
N ASN A 37 -5.74 9.85 3.71
CA ASN A 37 -6.50 9.88 2.45
C ASN A 37 -6.85 11.30 1.95
N MET A 38 -6.37 12.35 2.64
CA MET A 38 -6.65 13.75 2.25
C MET A 38 -6.19 14.11 0.84
N GLY A 39 -5.00 13.64 0.45
CA GLY A 39 -4.46 13.92 -0.88
C GLY A 39 -5.39 13.36 -1.96
N ILE A 40 -5.82 12.11 -1.78
CA ILE A 40 -6.78 11.43 -2.67
C ILE A 40 -8.07 12.23 -2.82
N TRP A 41 -8.63 12.74 -1.72
CA TRP A 41 -9.84 13.58 -1.75
C TRP A 41 -9.65 14.82 -2.63
N LYS A 42 -8.55 15.56 -2.43
CA LYS A 42 -8.26 16.78 -3.20
C LYS A 42 -8.15 16.48 -4.69
N GLN A 43 -7.44 15.42 -5.05
CA GLN A 43 -7.26 15.00 -6.46
C GLN A 43 -8.59 14.59 -7.10
N MET A 44 -9.39 13.77 -6.42
CA MET A 44 -10.69 13.31 -6.93
C MET A 44 -11.67 14.46 -7.13
N ILE A 45 -11.73 15.43 -6.22
CA ILE A 45 -12.58 16.62 -6.37
C ILE A 45 -12.10 17.50 -7.53
N ALA A 46 -10.79 17.63 -7.73
CA ALA A 46 -10.23 18.44 -8.82
C ALA A 46 -10.53 17.81 -10.20
N ILE A 47 -10.38 16.49 -10.33
CA ILE A 47 -10.47 15.78 -11.61
C ILE A 47 -11.90 15.35 -11.95
N ARG A 48 -12.70 14.97 -10.94
CA ARG A 48 -14.08 14.51 -11.10
C ARG A 48 -15.09 15.54 -10.56
N ASN A 49 -14.85 16.82 -10.84
CA ASN A 49 -15.67 17.94 -10.35
C ASN A 49 -17.12 17.95 -10.88
N THR A 50 -17.40 17.22 -11.95
CA THR A 50 -18.75 17.03 -12.53
C THR A 50 -19.47 15.80 -11.99
N VAL A 51 -18.75 14.89 -11.30
CA VAL A 51 -19.30 13.65 -10.77
C VAL A 51 -19.91 13.92 -9.40
N LYS A 52 -21.12 13.40 -9.15
CA LYS A 52 -21.76 13.45 -7.82
C LYS A 52 -20.98 12.52 -6.87
N ALA A 53 -20.58 13.05 -5.71
CA ALA A 53 -19.83 12.32 -4.68
C ALA A 53 -18.63 11.49 -5.21
N PRO A 54 -17.61 12.13 -5.83
CA PRO A 54 -16.45 11.42 -6.40
C PRO A 54 -15.56 10.79 -5.32
N PHE A 55 -15.76 11.16 -4.06
CA PHE A 55 -15.07 10.63 -2.91
C PHE A 55 -16.10 10.25 -1.85
N ILE A 56 -16.06 9.00 -1.39
CA ILE A 56 -17.00 8.43 -0.44
C ILE A 56 -16.20 8.06 0.81
N ARG A 57 -16.55 8.66 1.93
CA ARG A 57 -15.92 8.37 3.22
C ARG A 57 -16.88 7.53 4.05
N GLY A 58 -16.40 6.41 4.60
CA GLY A 58 -17.24 5.48 5.35
C GLY A 58 -16.51 4.78 6.48
N LYS A 59 -17.27 4.12 7.36
CA LYS A 59 -16.66 3.25 8.39
C LYS A 59 -15.93 2.09 7.70
N SER A 60 -14.80 1.65 8.25
CA SER A 60 -14.02 0.51 7.74
C SER A 60 -14.88 -0.73 7.48
N THR A 61 -15.91 -0.97 8.31
CA THR A 61 -16.87 -2.07 8.15
C THR A 61 -17.58 -2.12 6.79
N HIS A 62 -17.68 -0.98 6.08
CA HIS A 62 -18.28 -0.89 4.75
C HIS A 62 -17.24 -1.01 3.61
N ASN A 63 -15.95 -1.05 3.94
CA ASN A 63 -14.83 -1.29 3.02
C ASN A 63 -14.55 -2.81 2.88
N THR A 64 -15.59 -3.62 2.98
CA THR A 64 -15.48 -5.09 2.98
C THR A 64 -14.73 -5.68 1.77
N PRO A 65 -14.82 -5.13 0.54
CA PRO A 65 -14.04 -5.65 -0.58
C PRO A 65 -12.52 -5.53 -0.37
N ILE A 66 -12.05 -4.35 0.06
CA ILE A 66 -10.63 -4.11 0.28
C ILE A 66 -10.15 -4.87 1.53
N GLU A 67 -10.96 -4.95 2.60
CA GLU A 67 -10.64 -5.77 3.78
C GLU A 67 -10.53 -7.28 3.45
N ARG A 68 -11.43 -7.81 2.60
CA ARG A 68 -11.32 -9.21 2.13
C ARG A 68 -10.07 -9.44 1.29
N HIS A 69 -9.70 -8.47 0.46
CA HIS A 69 -8.47 -8.54 -0.33
C HIS A 69 -7.25 -8.53 0.60
N TRP A 70 -7.19 -7.60 1.56
CA TRP A 70 -6.15 -7.53 2.59
C TRP A 70 -6.04 -8.81 3.41
N LYS A 71 -7.16 -9.44 3.76
CA LYS A 71 -7.15 -10.74 4.44
C LYS A 71 -6.47 -11.82 3.58
N SER A 72 -6.77 -11.88 2.29
CA SER A 72 -6.12 -12.84 1.38
C SER A 72 -4.62 -12.57 1.24
N VAL A 73 -4.22 -11.29 1.23
CA VAL A 73 -2.81 -10.88 1.23
C VAL A 73 -2.13 -11.32 2.54
N GLY A 74 -2.79 -11.07 3.68
CA GLY A 74 -2.28 -11.41 5.01
C GLY A 74 -2.07 -12.91 5.20
N GLU A 75 -3.05 -13.72 4.81
CA GLU A 75 -3.00 -15.19 4.92
C GLU A 75 -1.89 -15.81 4.07
N LYS A 76 -1.62 -15.26 2.88
CA LYS A 76 -0.68 -15.87 1.92
C LYS A 76 0.75 -15.32 2.02
N PHE A 77 0.92 -14.05 2.38
CA PHE A 77 2.22 -13.37 2.24
C PHE A 77 2.70 -12.79 3.56
N THR A 78 1.87 -12.03 4.27
CA THR A 78 2.28 -11.37 5.51
C THR A 78 2.60 -12.38 6.61
N GLN A 79 1.86 -13.51 6.67
CA GLN A 79 2.07 -14.53 7.70
C GLN A 79 3.50 -15.11 7.73
N LYS A 80 4.18 -15.23 6.57
CA LYS A 80 5.58 -15.71 6.52
C LYS A 80 6.50 -14.73 7.25
N TYR A 81 6.43 -13.44 6.89
CA TYR A 81 7.25 -12.40 7.50
C TYR A 81 6.91 -12.20 8.98
N SER A 82 5.63 -12.22 9.35
CA SER A 82 5.21 -12.13 10.75
C SER A 82 5.79 -13.25 11.60
N ARG A 83 5.85 -14.49 11.09
CA ARG A 83 6.49 -15.61 11.80
C ARG A 83 7.99 -15.40 11.95
N THR A 84 8.66 -14.94 10.90
CA THR A 84 10.10 -14.64 10.94
C THR A 84 10.41 -13.55 11.96
N PHE A 85 9.64 -12.45 11.98
CA PHE A 85 9.86 -11.35 12.92
C PHE A 85 9.56 -11.75 14.35
N ALA A 86 8.48 -12.50 14.59
CA ALA A 86 8.17 -13.03 15.92
C ALA A 86 9.27 -13.96 16.45
N GLU A 87 9.92 -14.75 15.57
CA GLU A 87 11.03 -15.59 15.98
C GLU A 87 12.30 -14.77 16.28
N LEU A 88 12.59 -13.71 15.50
CA LEU A 88 13.70 -12.80 15.79
C LEU A 88 13.52 -12.07 17.12
N GLU A 89 12.31 -11.58 17.40
CA GLU A 89 11.94 -10.96 18.67
C GLU A 89 12.11 -11.97 19.83
N ARG A 90 11.62 -13.20 19.65
CA ARG A 90 11.75 -14.29 20.63
C ARG A 90 13.22 -14.66 20.92
N LEU A 91 14.10 -14.53 19.94
CA LEU A 91 15.53 -14.78 20.05
C LEU A 91 16.33 -13.57 20.55
N HIS A 92 15.68 -12.42 20.77
CA HIS A 92 16.31 -11.14 21.11
C HIS A 92 17.25 -10.59 20.02
N ASP A 93 17.03 -10.99 18.77
CA ASP A 93 17.75 -10.51 17.59
C ASP A 93 17.06 -9.30 16.92
N LEU A 94 15.84 -8.98 17.35
CA LEU A 94 15.04 -7.83 16.92
C LEU A 94 14.45 -7.15 18.14
N ASP A 95 14.80 -5.89 18.35
CA ASP A 95 14.14 -4.99 19.30
C ASP A 95 13.16 -4.06 18.56
N VAL A 96 11.87 -4.17 18.86
CA VAL A 96 10.81 -3.37 18.22
C VAL A 96 10.84 -1.90 18.64
N ASP A 97 11.46 -1.59 19.79
CA ASP A 97 11.60 -0.24 20.31
C ASP A 97 12.90 0.44 19.82
N ASP A 98 13.83 -0.30 19.21
CA ASP A 98 15.07 0.24 18.66
C ASP A 98 14.87 0.72 17.20
N PRO A 99 14.96 2.05 16.93
CA PRO A 99 14.83 2.58 15.57
C PRO A 99 15.91 2.06 14.60
N VAL A 100 17.07 1.62 15.09
CA VAL A 100 18.13 1.02 14.26
C VAL A 100 17.71 -0.36 13.77
N ASP A 101 17.14 -1.18 14.64
CA ASP A 101 16.64 -2.51 14.29
C ASP A 101 15.48 -2.42 13.30
N ILE A 102 14.54 -1.50 13.53
CA ILE A 102 13.45 -1.21 12.57
C ILE A 102 14.00 -0.75 11.21
N PHE A 103 15.02 0.12 11.21
CA PHE A 103 15.68 0.54 9.96
C PHE A 103 16.33 -0.63 9.22
N CYS A 104 17.05 -1.50 9.92
CA CYS A 104 17.70 -2.67 9.33
C CYS A 104 16.65 -3.65 8.78
N LEU A 105 15.55 -3.84 9.51
CA LEU A 105 14.42 -4.65 9.08
C LEU A 105 13.79 -4.09 7.80
N HIS A 106 13.53 -2.78 7.73
CA HIS A 106 13.03 -2.15 6.51
C HIS A 106 14.02 -2.28 5.34
N HIS A 107 15.32 -2.06 5.55
CA HIS A 107 16.33 -2.20 4.51
C HIS A 107 16.34 -3.60 3.87
N CYS A 108 16.22 -4.65 4.69
CA CYS A 108 16.28 -6.04 4.22
C CYS A 108 14.93 -6.56 3.71
N PHE A 109 13.85 -6.34 4.46
CA PHE A 109 12.58 -7.01 4.22
C PHE A 109 11.59 -6.20 3.38
N LEU A 110 11.62 -4.86 3.40
CA LEU A 110 10.69 -4.07 2.61
C LEU A 110 10.81 -4.31 1.09
N PRO A 111 12.02 -4.44 0.50
CA PRO A 111 12.17 -4.83 -0.90
C PRO A 111 11.58 -6.22 -1.20
N LEU A 112 11.79 -7.19 -0.30
CA LEU A 112 11.27 -8.56 -0.43
C LEU A 112 9.74 -8.61 -0.35
N VAL A 113 9.17 -7.86 0.59
CA VAL A 113 7.72 -7.71 0.74
C VAL A 113 7.14 -7.12 -0.55
N ASN A 114 7.75 -6.06 -1.07
CA ASN A 114 7.30 -5.44 -2.33
C ASN A 114 7.44 -6.35 -3.54
N LEU A 115 8.51 -7.16 -3.63
CA LEU A 115 8.65 -8.17 -4.68
C LEU A 115 7.54 -9.22 -4.60
N THR A 116 7.24 -9.70 -3.39
CA THR A 116 6.18 -10.68 -3.14
C THR A 116 4.80 -10.11 -3.47
N ILE A 117 4.54 -8.85 -3.10
CA ILE A 117 3.32 -8.13 -3.45
C ILE A 117 3.17 -8.02 -4.98
N ALA A 118 4.25 -7.70 -5.71
CA ALA A 118 4.19 -7.60 -7.17
C ALA A 118 3.79 -8.95 -7.82
N SER A 119 4.40 -10.05 -7.38
CA SER A 119 4.02 -11.40 -7.82
C SER A 119 2.57 -11.73 -7.46
N HIS A 120 2.09 -11.30 -6.28
CA HIS A 120 0.70 -11.47 -5.89
C HIS A 120 -0.25 -10.69 -6.79
N VAL A 121 0.03 -9.42 -7.06
CA VAL A 121 -0.79 -8.58 -7.95
C VAL A 121 -0.90 -9.22 -9.33
N ALA A 122 0.20 -9.71 -9.89
CA ALA A 122 0.20 -10.42 -11.15
C ALA A 122 -0.69 -11.67 -11.12
N ALA A 123 -0.56 -12.51 -10.08
CA ALA A 123 -1.40 -13.69 -9.91
C ALA A 123 -2.88 -13.34 -9.68
N HIS A 124 -3.16 -12.28 -8.91
CA HIS A 124 -4.52 -11.83 -8.61
C HIS A 124 -5.24 -11.36 -9.88
N ASN A 125 -4.59 -10.48 -10.66
CA ASN A 125 -5.18 -9.88 -11.84
C ASN A 125 -5.51 -10.90 -12.94
N HIS A 126 -4.81 -12.03 -12.99
CA HIS A 126 -4.97 -13.05 -14.02
C HIS A 126 -5.76 -14.30 -13.58
N HIS A 127 -6.03 -14.49 -12.29
CA HIS A 127 -6.77 -15.68 -11.85
C HIS A 127 -8.26 -15.61 -12.25
N PRO A 128 -8.89 -16.72 -12.65
CA PRO A 128 -10.34 -16.79 -12.80
C PRO A 128 -11.06 -16.47 -11.48
N SER A 129 -12.07 -15.59 -11.52
CA SER A 129 -12.91 -15.29 -10.34
C SER A 129 -14.11 -16.23 -10.31
N ALA A 130 -14.26 -16.99 -9.22
CA ALA A 130 -15.43 -17.85 -8.98
C ALA A 130 -16.65 -17.10 -8.42
N THR A 131 -16.57 -15.77 -8.30
CA THR A 131 -17.64 -14.91 -7.79
C THR A 131 -18.87 -14.98 -8.71
N LYS A 132 -20.05 -15.09 -8.11
CA LYS A 132 -21.32 -15.09 -8.86
C LYS A 132 -21.43 -13.78 -9.65
N GLY A 133 -21.66 -13.86 -10.96
CA GLY A 133 -21.79 -12.70 -11.85
C GLY A 133 -20.54 -12.34 -12.67
N THR A 134 -19.34 -12.83 -12.31
CA THR A 134 -18.10 -12.51 -13.06
C THR A 134 -17.83 -13.45 -14.24
N ARG A 135 -18.74 -14.37 -14.58
CA ARG A 135 -18.61 -15.37 -15.68
C ARG A 135 -17.31 -16.20 -15.65
N GLY A 136 -16.65 -16.33 -14.49
CA GLY A 136 -15.33 -16.97 -14.38
C GLY A 136 -14.17 -16.12 -14.89
N TRP A 137 -14.39 -14.84 -15.23
CA TRP A 137 -13.36 -13.95 -15.74
C TRP A 137 -12.37 -13.54 -14.67
N SER A 138 -11.15 -13.23 -15.10
CA SER A 138 -10.15 -12.64 -14.22
C SER A 138 -10.50 -11.19 -13.87
N PRO A 139 -9.97 -10.65 -12.75
CA PRO A 139 -10.15 -9.24 -12.41
C PRO A 139 -9.75 -8.32 -13.57
N LEU A 140 -8.61 -8.60 -14.23
CA LEU A 140 -8.16 -7.83 -15.39
C LEU A 140 -9.17 -7.87 -16.54
N ARG A 141 -9.70 -9.06 -16.87
CA ARG A 141 -10.70 -9.19 -17.93
C ARG A 141 -12.02 -8.49 -17.58
N THR A 142 -12.43 -8.56 -16.32
CA THR A 142 -13.62 -7.86 -15.82
C THR A 142 -13.44 -6.35 -15.91
N TRP A 143 -12.25 -5.84 -15.57
CA TRP A 143 -11.89 -4.43 -15.69
C TRP A 143 -11.88 -3.95 -17.15
N ILE A 144 -11.20 -4.68 -18.06
CA ILE A 144 -11.18 -4.34 -19.51
C ILE A 144 -12.61 -4.27 -20.05
N HIS A 145 -13.42 -5.29 -19.75
CA HIS A 145 -14.80 -5.34 -20.19
C HIS A 145 -15.64 -4.18 -19.64
N GLY A 146 -15.53 -3.88 -18.34
CA GLY A 146 -16.24 -2.77 -17.72
C GLY A 146 -15.91 -1.42 -18.36
N ASN A 147 -14.63 -1.18 -18.68
CA ASN A 147 -14.20 0.04 -19.37
C ASN A 147 -14.76 0.15 -20.79
N VAL A 148 -14.75 -0.94 -21.57
CA VAL A 148 -15.34 -0.95 -22.91
C VAL A 148 -16.83 -0.64 -22.87
N GLU A 149 -17.57 -1.26 -21.94
CA GLU A 149 -19.01 -1.00 -21.80
C GLU A 149 -19.30 0.43 -21.35
N ALA A 150 -18.50 0.98 -20.44
CA ALA A 150 -18.66 2.35 -19.99
C ALA A 150 -18.33 3.37 -21.10
N ALA A 151 -17.29 3.11 -21.91
CA ALA A 151 -16.98 3.92 -23.08
C ALA A 151 -18.12 3.93 -24.11
N LYS A 152 -18.76 2.77 -24.36
CA LYS A 152 -19.95 2.69 -25.23
C LYS A 152 -21.13 3.53 -24.72
N ARG A 153 -21.24 3.70 -23.40
CA ARG A 153 -22.25 4.55 -22.75
C ARG A 153 -21.87 6.03 -22.73
N GLY A 154 -20.71 6.40 -23.29
CA GLY A 154 -20.24 7.78 -23.35
C GLY A 154 -19.67 8.30 -22.03
N MET A 155 -19.26 7.42 -21.10
CA MET A 155 -18.56 7.85 -19.90
C MET A 155 -17.14 8.31 -20.24
N ASP A 156 -16.72 9.42 -19.65
CA ASP A 156 -15.36 9.94 -19.74
C ASP A 156 -14.44 9.10 -18.85
N LEU A 157 -13.96 8.01 -19.43
CA LEU A 157 -12.90 7.19 -18.88
C LEU A 157 -11.62 7.68 -19.55
N ASP A 158 -10.69 8.18 -18.75
CA ASP A 158 -9.38 8.65 -19.18
C ASP A 158 -8.53 7.39 -19.53
N LEU A 159 -8.90 6.75 -20.65
CA LEU A 159 -8.58 5.35 -20.95
C LEU A 159 -7.14 5.17 -21.42
N TYR A 160 -6.57 4.05 -20.98
CA TYR A 160 -5.41 3.42 -21.60
C TYR A 160 -5.63 3.23 -23.11
N PRO A 161 -4.63 3.40 -23.98
CA PRO A 161 -4.79 3.13 -25.42
C PRO A 161 -5.21 1.67 -25.63
N THR A 162 -6.46 1.47 -26.06
CA THR A 162 -7.11 0.16 -26.28
C THR A 162 -6.59 -0.59 -27.51
N ASP A 163 -5.49 -0.14 -28.13
CA ASP A 163 -5.02 -0.50 -29.46
C ASP A 163 -4.46 -1.94 -29.60
N GLY A 164 -4.61 -2.81 -28.60
CA GLY A 164 -4.04 -4.17 -28.64
C GLY A 164 -4.79 -5.28 -27.92
N LEU A 165 -5.98 -5.03 -27.34
CA LEU A 165 -6.65 -6.01 -26.46
C LEU A 165 -7.93 -6.62 -27.03
N VAL A 166 -8.24 -6.40 -28.31
CA VAL A 166 -9.36 -7.07 -28.98
C VAL A 166 -8.87 -8.42 -29.51
N ASP A 167 -8.97 -9.47 -28.70
CA ASP A 167 -8.93 -10.83 -29.24
C ASP A 167 -10.20 -11.05 -30.08
N GLY A 168 -10.02 -11.55 -31.31
CA GLY A 168 -11.05 -11.63 -32.36
C GLY A 168 -12.27 -12.52 -32.09
N ASN A 169 -12.60 -12.79 -30.82
CA ASN A 169 -13.75 -13.55 -30.39
C ASN A 169 -14.86 -12.59 -29.96
N GLY A 170 -15.41 -11.84 -30.93
CA GLY A 170 -16.53 -10.93 -30.72
C GLY A 170 -17.70 -11.63 -30.01
N PHE A 171 -17.82 -11.41 -28.70
CA PHE A 171 -18.97 -11.80 -27.91
C PHE A 171 -19.02 -10.94 -26.67
N ILE A 172 -19.97 -10.00 -26.66
CA ILE A 172 -20.62 -9.48 -25.44
C ILE A 172 -21.84 -8.66 -25.85
N ASP A 173 -22.97 -9.36 -25.89
CA ASP A 173 -24.31 -8.80 -25.72
C ASP A 173 -24.90 -9.49 -24.48
N GLU A 174 -24.76 -8.82 -23.34
CA GLU A 174 -25.65 -8.96 -22.18
C GLU A 174 -25.28 -7.82 -21.22
N VAL A 175 -26.17 -6.84 -21.15
CA VAL A 175 -26.09 -5.69 -20.26
C VAL A 175 -26.28 -6.18 -18.82
N LEU A 176 -25.27 -6.01 -17.96
CA LEU A 176 -25.51 -5.99 -16.52
C LEU A 176 -26.12 -4.63 -16.18
N GLU A 177 -27.43 -4.63 -15.90
CA GLU A 177 -28.12 -3.51 -15.28
C GLU A 177 -27.80 -3.54 -13.78
N GLY A 178 -27.09 -2.52 -13.29
CA GLY A 178 -26.96 -2.24 -11.87
C GLY A 178 -27.90 -1.10 -11.52
N GLU A 179 -28.66 -1.26 -10.45
CA GLU A 179 -29.45 -0.18 -9.85
C GLU A 179 -28.47 0.80 -9.17
N GLU A 180 -28.49 2.06 -9.59
CA GLU A 180 -27.79 3.16 -8.90
C GLU A 180 -28.77 3.76 -7.88
N ASP A 181 -28.51 3.58 -6.59
CA ASP A 181 -29.35 4.13 -5.51
C ASP A 181 -29.10 5.64 -5.36
N GLU A 182 -29.85 6.46 -6.12
CA GLU A 182 -29.69 7.92 -6.21
C GLU A 182 -29.89 8.67 -4.87
N ASP A 183 -30.64 8.08 -3.94
CA ASP A 183 -31.02 8.67 -2.64
C ASP A 183 -29.88 8.65 -1.61
N GLU A 184 -29.04 7.60 -1.58
CA GLU A 184 -27.86 7.55 -0.70
C GLU A 184 -26.78 8.56 -1.13
N ASP A 185 -26.77 8.92 -2.42
CA ASP A 185 -25.79 9.81 -3.02
C ASP A 185 -26.02 11.30 -2.67
N GLU A 186 -27.26 11.74 -2.37
CA GLU A 186 -27.54 13.15 -1.97
C GLU A 186 -27.05 13.44 -0.55
N GLU A 187 -27.38 12.58 0.40
CA GLU A 187 -26.93 12.70 1.79
C GLU A 187 -25.39 12.70 1.87
N GLN A 188 -24.75 11.81 1.10
CA GLN A 188 -23.29 11.71 1.10
C GLN A 188 -22.60 12.93 0.46
N ALA A 189 -23.20 13.56 -0.56
CA ALA A 189 -22.66 14.78 -1.17
C ALA A 189 -22.72 15.99 -0.23
N GLU A 190 -23.81 16.16 0.52
CA GLU A 190 -23.94 17.20 1.54
C GLU A 190 -22.99 16.96 2.72
N VAL A 191 -22.88 15.71 3.18
CA VAL A 191 -21.92 15.30 4.22
C VAL A 191 -20.48 15.59 3.78
N ASN A 192 -20.13 15.33 2.53
CA ASN A 192 -18.79 15.62 1.99
C ASN A 192 -18.47 17.12 1.98
N GLN A 193 -19.43 17.98 1.61
CA GLN A 193 -19.24 19.44 1.64
C GLN A 193 -19.14 19.98 3.08
N MET A 194 -20.00 19.52 3.99
CA MET A 194 -19.97 19.94 5.40
C MET A 194 -18.70 19.45 6.12
N GLN A 195 -18.24 18.23 5.82
CA GLN A 195 -17.05 17.64 6.45
C GLN A 195 -15.74 18.18 5.86
N ALA A 196 -15.71 18.61 4.60
CA ALA A 196 -14.56 19.33 4.03
C ALA A 196 -14.31 20.67 4.75
N ALA A 197 -15.38 21.36 5.14
CA ALA A 197 -15.32 22.61 5.91
C ALA A 197 -14.96 22.39 7.39
N ASN A 198 -15.28 21.22 7.94
CA ASN A 198 -14.99 20.81 9.33
C ASN A 198 -13.81 19.84 9.44
N TRP A 199 -12.96 19.77 8.41
CA TRP A 199 -11.81 18.89 8.41
C TRP A 199 -10.79 19.36 9.47
N PRO A 200 -10.47 18.54 10.50
CA PRO A 200 -9.57 18.98 11.57
C PRO A 200 -8.17 19.26 11.02
N SER A 201 -7.58 20.36 11.47
CA SER A 201 -6.20 20.73 11.16
C SER A 201 -5.21 19.65 11.63
N GLU A 202 -4.02 19.64 11.03
CA GLU A 202 -2.94 18.70 11.38
C GLU A 202 -2.62 18.71 12.89
N GLN A 203 -2.76 19.87 13.54
CA GLN A 203 -2.60 20.03 14.99
C GLN A 203 -3.80 19.51 15.81
N GLU A 204 -5.03 19.74 15.37
CA GLU A 204 -6.22 19.19 16.04
C GLU A 204 -6.31 17.66 15.93
N ARG A 205 -5.71 17.09 14.88
CA ARG A 205 -5.55 15.63 14.72
C ARG A 205 -4.52 15.07 15.70
N ALA A 206 -3.37 15.73 15.85
CA ALA A 206 -2.36 15.35 16.83
C ALA A 206 -2.89 15.39 18.28
N ASP A 207 -3.86 16.25 18.57
CA ASP A 207 -4.54 16.32 19.87
C ASP A 207 -5.68 15.28 20.03
N GLN A 208 -6.32 14.87 18.93
CA GLN A 208 -7.33 13.79 18.91
C GLN A 208 -6.70 12.39 18.93
N ASP A 209 -5.44 12.26 18.50
CA ASP A 209 -4.60 11.06 18.61
C ASP A 209 -4.05 10.82 20.03
N ARG A 210 -4.62 11.44 21.07
CA ARG A 210 -4.38 10.98 22.45
C ARG A 210 -4.98 9.59 22.62
N PRO A 211 -4.24 8.65 23.22
CA PRO A 211 -4.44 7.22 23.01
C PRO A 211 -5.77 6.76 23.60
N VAL A 212 -6.74 6.49 22.74
CA VAL A 212 -7.80 5.53 23.06
C VAL A 212 -7.14 4.17 23.00
N GLY A 213 -6.64 3.70 24.15
CA GLY A 213 -6.26 2.31 24.39
C GLY A 213 -5.48 1.66 23.25
N ASP A 214 -4.21 2.02 23.15
CA ASP A 214 -3.15 1.40 22.35
C ASP A 214 -3.25 -0.15 22.37
N THR A 215 -4.03 -0.70 21.44
CA THR A 215 -4.25 -2.15 21.29
C THR A 215 -4.23 -2.59 19.82
N ASP A 216 -3.83 -1.70 18.91
CA ASP A 216 -3.39 -2.11 17.58
C ASP A 216 -1.85 -2.14 17.55
N PRO A 217 -1.24 -3.30 17.86
CA PRO A 217 0.22 -3.43 17.93
C PRO A 217 0.92 -3.33 16.56
N TYR A 218 0.18 -3.09 15.47
CA TYR A 218 0.72 -3.16 14.11
C TYR A 218 0.92 -1.80 13.43
N VAL A 219 0.52 -0.68 14.06
CA VAL A 219 0.58 0.65 13.43
C VAL A 219 1.05 1.74 14.41
N GLN A 220 2.30 1.66 14.85
CA GLN A 220 3.02 2.82 15.42
C GLN A 220 4.30 3.07 14.63
N VAL A 221 4.19 3.75 13.49
CA VAL A 221 5.32 3.89 12.53
C VAL A 221 5.83 5.33 12.40
N GLU A 222 5.17 6.33 12.97
CA GLU A 222 5.36 7.70 12.48
C GLU A 222 6.60 8.47 12.97
N ARG A 223 7.44 7.94 13.87
CA ARG A 223 8.59 8.72 14.39
C ARG A 223 9.94 8.03 14.45
N TYR A 224 10.07 6.76 14.07
CA TYR A 224 11.36 6.08 14.18
C TYR A 224 12.46 6.78 13.33
N HIS A 225 12.09 7.33 12.16
CA HIS A 225 13.01 8.13 11.33
C HIS A 225 13.56 9.36 12.06
N GLU A 226 12.79 9.97 12.96
CA GLU A 226 13.24 11.09 13.78
C GLU A 226 14.24 10.63 14.83
N LEU A 227 14.01 9.44 15.40
CA LEU A 227 14.86 8.76 16.39
C LEU A 227 16.13 8.15 15.80
N LEU A 228 16.26 8.06 14.47
CA LEU A 228 17.45 7.49 13.85
C LEU A 228 18.72 8.29 14.22
N PRO A 229 19.82 7.58 14.54
CA PRO A 229 21.14 8.19 14.68
C PRO A 229 21.51 9.06 13.47
N PRO A 230 22.22 10.20 13.66
CA PRO A 230 22.61 11.09 12.56
C PRO A 230 23.36 10.38 11.43
N LEU A 231 24.24 9.44 11.75
CA LEU A 231 24.97 8.62 10.78
C LEU A 231 24.03 7.91 9.79
N LEU A 232 22.92 7.36 10.30
CA LEU A 232 21.93 6.67 9.48
C LEU A 232 21.05 7.61 8.68
N LYS A 233 21.16 8.93 8.86
CA LYS A 233 20.51 9.96 8.05
C LYS A 233 21.44 10.46 6.93
N GLU A 234 22.75 10.20 7.02
CA GLU A 234 23.73 10.59 6.01
C GLU A 234 23.58 9.73 4.75
N GLU A 235 23.44 10.38 3.61
CA GLU A 235 23.24 9.71 2.34
C GLU A 235 24.47 8.88 1.94
N ASP A 236 25.69 9.39 2.17
CA ASP A 236 26.93 8.68 1.87
C ASP A 236 27.01 7.35 2.64
N PHE A 237 26.64 7.34 3.92
CA PHE A 237 26.59 6.12 4.74
C PHE A 237 25.55 5.14 4.18
N ARG A 238 24.36 5.63 3.83
CA ARG A 238 23.30 4.80 3.22
C ARG A 238 23.74 4.21 1.89
N GLN A 239 24.50 4.94 1.09
CA GLN A 239 25.07 4.43 -0.16
C GLN A 239 26.12 3.35 0.10
N THR A 240 27.02 3.57 1.07
CA THR A 240 27.97 2.53 1.50
C THR A 240 27.25 1.27 1.98
N LEU A 241 26.19 1.43 2.79
CA LEU A 241 25.38 0.31 3.26
C LEU A 241 24.76 -0.45 2.07
N ARG A 242 24.14 0.25 1.13
CA ARG A 242 23.56 -0.35 -0.08
C ARG A 242 24.59 -1.04 -0.95
N HIS A 243 25.82 -0.55 -0.99
CA HIS A 243 26.91 -1.16 -1.73
C HIS A 243 27.36 -2.49 -1.10
N HIS A 244 27.50 -2.53 0.24
CA HIS A 244 27.92 -3.75 0.96
C HIS A 244 26.80 -4.78 1.07
N PHE A 245 25.57 -4.30 1.26
CA PHE A 245 24.37 -5.10 1.45
C PHE A 245 23.30 -4.67 0.44
N PRO A 246 23.45 -5.06 -0.83
CA PRO A 246 22.48 -4.73 -1.85
C PRO A 246 21.13 -5.35 -1.50
N PRO A 247 20.01 -4.64 -1.75
CA PRO A 247 18.70 -5.23 -1.59
C PRO A 247 18.56 -6.41 -2.57
N PRO A 248 17.84 -7.48 -2.19
CA PRO A 248 17.61 -8.61 -3.08
C PRO A 248 16.92 -8.16 -4.36
N THR A 249 17.55 -8.42 -5.52
CA THR A 249 17.03 -8.07 -6.84
C THR A 249 16.24 -9.24 -7.45
N GLN A 250 15.34 -8.95 -8.38
CA GLN A 250 14.44 -9.93 -9.05
C GLN A 250 15.13 -11.21 -9.57
N HIS A 251 16.44 -11.18 -9.83
CA HIS A 251 17.19 -12.32 -10.37
C HIS A 251 17.45 -13.45 -9.38
N SER A 252 17.14 -13.30 -8.08
CA SER A 252 17.19 -14.42 -7.12
C SER A 252 15.84 -15.12 -6.91
N ALA A 253 14.75 -14.65 -7.54
CA ALA A 253 13.40 -15.16 -7.28
C ALA A 253 13.14 -16.56 -7.89
N ASP A 254 13.96 -16.99 -8.86
CA ASP A 254 13.92 -18.34 -9.42
C ASP A 254 14.57 -19.37 -8.47
N ASP A 255 15.36 -18.93 -7.49
CA ASP A 255 15.92 -19.77 -6.44
C ASP A 255 15.12 -19.65 -5.13
N VAL A 256 14.19 -20.60 -4.98
CA VAL A 256 13.71 -21.15 -3.70
C VAL A 256 12.89 -20.20 -2.80
N ALA A 257 11.56 -20.29 -2.95
CA ALA A 257 10.57 -19.66 -2.06
C ALA A 257 10.71 -20.03 -0.57
N ASP A 258 11.39 -21.13 -0.26
CA ASP A 258 11.67 -21.61 1.11
C ASP A 258 13.00 -21.06 1.69
N ASP A 259 14.06 -20.88 0.90
CA ASP A 259 15.37 -20.36 1.38
C ASP A 259 15.41 -18.84 1.50
N ALA A 260 14.53 -18.13 0.80
CA ALA A 260 14.46 -16.67 0.87
C ALA A 260 14.23 -16.15 2.31
N GLY A 261 13.54 -16.92 3.16
CA GLY A 261 13.34 -16.57 4.56
C GLY A 261 14.64 -16.65 5.37
N LEU A 262 15.37 -17.76 5.24
CA LEU A 262 16.63 -17.97 5.95
C LEU A 262 17.73 -17.01 5.47
N PHE A 263 17.83 -16.80 4.16
CA PHE A 263 18.75 -15.84 3.56
C PHE A 263 18.49 -14.41 4.04
N SER A 264 17.21 -14.01 4.10
CA SER A 264 16.83 -12.67 4.57
C SER A 264 17.12 -12.45 6.05
N THR A 265 16.95 -13.48 6.89
CA THR A 265 17.33 -13.40 8.31
C THR A 265 18.84 -13.26 8.49
N VAL A 266 19.64 -14.03 7.75
CA VAL A 266 21.10 -13.92 7.79
C VAL A 266 21.57 -12.55 7.30
N GLN A 267 20.96 -12.05 6.21
CA GLN A 267 21.24 -10.72 5.69
C GLN A 267 20.89 -9.63 6.71
N TYR A 268 19.73 -9.73 7.37
CA TYR A 268 19.33 -8.83 8.44
C TYR A 268 20.34 -8.80 9.58
N LEU A 269 20.75 -9.97 10.10
CA LEU A 269 21.73 -10.05 11.18
C LEU A 269 23.09 -9.44 10.78
N ALA A 270 23.52 -9.66 9.54
CA ALA A 270 24.76 -9.10 9.02
C ALA A 270 24.69 -7.57 8.88
N VAL A 271 23.59 -7.05 8.33
CA VAL A 271 23.33 -5.60 8.22
C VAL A 271 23.30 -4.97 9.60
N ARG A 272 22.53 -5.56 10.52
CA ARG A 272 22.40 -5.10 11.91
C ARG A 272 23.75 -5.01 12.59
N ALA A 273 24.54 -6.08 12.57
CA ALA A 273 25.87 -6.11 13.18
C ALA A 273 26.78 -5.02 12.60
N TRP A 274 26.82 -4.90 11.26
CA TRP A 274 27.66 -3.91 10.58
C TRP A 274 27.25 -2.46 10.91
N VAL A 275 25.94 -2.18 10.99
CA VAL A 275 25.43 -0.86 11.36
C VAL A 275 25.79 -0.53 12.82
N HIS A 276 25.61 -1.46 13.76
CA HIS A 276 26.00 -1.23 15.15
C HIS A 276 27.51 -1.01 15.29
N ASP A 277 28.34 -1.82 14.65
CA ASP A 277 29.80 -1.65 14.67
C ASP A 277 30.21 -0.27 14.11
N SER A 278 29.57 0.18 13.04
CA SER A 278 29.81 1.49 12.43
C SER A 278 29.40 2.64 13.36
N LEU A 279 28.28 2.50 14.08
CA LEU A 279 27.82 3.48 15.06
C LEU A 279 28.77 3.56 16.26
N LEU A 280 29.25 2.42 16.75
CA LEU A 280 30.21 2.36 17.86
C LEU A 280 31.55 2.99 17.49
N ALA A 281 32.08 2.70 16.31
CA ALA A 281 33.34 3.27 15.83
C ALA A 281 33.29 4.81 15.73
N ARG A 282 32.16 5.37 15.32
CA ARG A 282 32.00 6.83 15.20
C ARG A 282 31.84 7.52 16.55
N GLN A 283 31.24 6.86 17.54
CA GLN A 283 31.21 7.38 18.92
C GLN A 283 32.62 7.44 19.54
N THR A 284 33.50 6.51 19.20
CA THR A 284 34.90 6.53 19.68
C THR A 284 35.73 7.65 19.05
N ASP A 285 35.44 8.04 17.81
CA ASP A 285 36.13 9.16 17.14
C ASP A 285 35.68 10.54 17.64
N GLU A 286 34.43 10.70 18.08
CA GLU A 286 33.92 11.96 18.65
C GLU A 286 34.37 12.23 20.09
N THR A 287 34.96 11.22 20.76
CA THR A 287 35.40 11.30 22.17
C THR A 287 36.91 11.47 22.36
N LEU A 288 37.67 11.55 21.26
CA LEU A 288 39.12 11.79 21.20
C LEU A 288 39.44 13.24 20.79
#